data_AF-A0A965JV08-F1
#
_entry.id   AF-A0A965JV08-F1
#
_cell.length_a   1.000
_cell.length_b   1.000
_cell.length_c   1.000
_cell.angle_alpha   90.00
_cell.angle_beta   90.00
_cell.angle_gamma   90.00
#
_symmetry.space_group_name_H-M   'P 1'
#
loop_
_entity.id
_entity.type
_entity.pdbx_description
1 polymer ?
#
loop_
_entity_poly.entity_id
_entity_poly.type
_entity_poly.pdbx_seq_one_letter_code
_entity_poly.pdbx_strand_id
1 'polypeptide(L)'
;AKELVADIVVLNDSRNKNLLSRIIGDDRAHLLDVCDRTIFFCQLDNPSVSYDKVIVIAPPLSELEANFALWVERVIRLAQELTISIDLFASNATHERFEKVGLANKLDFNIHFQEIENVDDFFLYFDKKDHGIIVFCGARIGSVSYDLGTESFADKIEKACPNNDTIFIYPGMELDKMNENYNDISSTAINAGVETIQKIGREVGNIFKKSSSKKSK
;
A
#
# COMPACT_ATOMS: atom_id res chain seq x y z
N ALA A 1 1.06 19.26 11.34
CA ALA A 1 1.14 17.80 11.15
C ALA A 1 2.58 17.39 11.37
N LYS A 2 2.86 16.40 12.22
CA LYS A 2 4.21 15.86 12.38
C LYS A 2 4.36 14.83 11.27
N GLU A 3 5.05 15.17 10.18
CA GLU A 3 5.36 14.22 9.12
C GLU A 3 6.09 13.02 9.75
N LEU A 4 5.46 11.85 9.70
CA LEU A 4 6.11 10.59 10.01
C LEU A 4 6.90 10.20 8.75
N VAL A 5 8.23 10.30 8.82
CA VAL A 5 9.17 9.83 7.79
C VAL A 5 9.30 8.30 7.86
N ALA A 6 8.17 7.59 7.89
CA ALA A 6 8.15 6.14 8.01
C ALA A 6 7.66 5.53 6.71
N ASP A 7 8.43 4.61 6.12
CA ASP A 7 8.05 3.91 4.89
C ASP A 7 7.13 2.71 5.16
N ILE A 8 7.10 2.24 6.42
CA ILE A 8 6.35 1.07 6.88
C ILE A 8 5.62 1.40 8.19
N VAL A 9 4.36 0.99 8.28
CA VAL A 9 3.58 0.92 9.53
C VAL A 9 3.37 -0.56 9.87
N VAL A 10 3.77 -0.98 11.08
CA VAL A 10 3.58 -2.35 11.57
C VAL A 10 2.59 -2.33 12.73
N LEU A 11 1.55 -3.15 12.65
CA LEU A 11 0.50 -3.24 13.66
C LEU A 11 0.36 -4.68 14.15
N ASN A 12 0.16 -4.84 15.45
CA ASN A 12 -0.25 -6.12 16.03
C ASN A 12 -1.77 -6.28 15.84
N ASP A 13 -2.16 -7.34 15.16
CA ASP A 13 -3.54 -7.67 14.83
C ASP A 13 -3.98 -8.90 15.65
N SER A 14 -4.41 -8.67 16.89
CA SER A 14 -4.64 -9.76 17.83
C SER A 14 -5.98 -10.47 17.61
N ARG A 15 -6.00 -11.81 17.69
CA ARG A 15 -7.22 -12.66 17.65
C ARG A 15 -8.12 -12.47 18.88
N ASN A 16 -7.57 -11.96 19.98
CA ASN A 16 -8.31 -11.74 21.24
C ASN A 16 -9.25 -10.54 21.11
N LYS A 17 -10.44 -10.83 20.56
CA LYS A 17 -11.60 -9.95 20.48
C LYS A 17 -12.11 -9.57 21.87
N ASN A 18 -11.48 -8.61 22.52
CA ASN A 18 -12.18 -7.76 23.47
C ASN A 18 -12.91 -6.65 22.70
N LEU A 19 -13.91 -6.04 23.35
CA LEU A 19 -14.96 -5.10 22.86
C LEU A 19 -14.60 -4.06 21.76
N LEU A 20 -13.31 -3.86 21.46
CA LEU A 20 -12.78 -3.07 20.35
C LEU A 20 -12.96 -3.73 18.97
N SER A 21 -13.17 -5.05 18.87
CA SER A 21 -13.25 -5.75 17.57
C SER A 21 -14.44 -5.36 16.68
N ARG A 22 -15.45 -4.66 17.23
CA ARG A 22 -16.58 -4.12 16.46
C ARG A 22 -16.27 -2.74 15.85
N ILE A 23 -15.14 -2.14 16.25
CA ILE A 23 -14.58 -0.89 15.75
C ILE A 23 -13.39 -1.19 14.80
N ILE A 24 -12.65 -2.28 15.02
CA ILE A 24 -11.43 -2.63 14.24
C ILE A 24 -11.67 -2.90 12.75
N GLY A 25 -12.85 -3.38 12.34
CA GLY A 25 -13.18 -3.46 10.90
C GLY A 25 -13.22 -2.07 10.25
N ASP A 26 -13.67 -1.07 11.01
CA ASP A 26 -13.64 0.34 10.64
C ASP A 26 -12.19 0.86 10.69
N ASP A 27 -11.39 0.45 11.68
CA ASP A 27 -10.00 0.91 11.83
C ASP A 27 -9.05 0.41 10.74
N ARG A 28 -9.13 -0.86 10.29
CA ARG A 28 -8.27 -1.37 9.19
C ARG A 28 -8.59 -0.67 7.88
N ALA A 29 -9.88 -0.61 7.52
CA ALA A 29 -10.33 0.06 6.32
C ALA A 29 -9.99 1.57 6.35
N HIS A 30 -10.28 2.23 7.47
CA HIS A 30 -9.94 3.63 7.67
C HIS A 30 -8.43 3.87 7.60
N LEU A 31 -7.61 3.02 8.22
CA LEU A 31 -6.15 3.15 8.15
C LEU A 31 -5.63 2.98 6.72
N LEU A 32 -6.16 2.00 5.97
CA LEU A 32 -5.81 1.80 4.57
C LEU A 32 -6.20 2.99 3.68
N ASP A 33 -7.27 3.70 4.04
CA ASP A 33 -7.76 4.91 3.36
C ASP A 33 -6.89 6.14 3.66
N VAL A 34 -6.46 6.32 4.91
CA VAL A 34 -5.72 7.55 5.32
C VAL A 34 -4.20 7.42 5.27
N CYS A 35 -3.64 6.22 5.19
CA CYS A 35 -2.19 5.98 5.22
C CYS A 35 -1.66 5.64 3.83
N ASP A 36 -0.76 6.48 3.30
CA ASP A 36 -0.09 6.27 2.00
C ASP A 36 1.07 5.26 2.06
N ARG A 37 1.50 4.84 3.25
CA ARG A 37 2.66 3.97 3.49
C ARG A 37 2.31 2.50 3.43
N THR A 38 3.32 1.65 3.25
CA THR A 38 3.14 0.20 3.31
C THR A 38 2.73 -0.22 4.72
N ILE A 39 1.64 -0.97 4.87
CA ILE A 39 1.14 -1.41 6.18
C ILE A 39 1.29 -2.93 6.30
N PHE A 40 1.79 -3.38 7.44
CA PHE A 40 1.85 -4.78 7.84
C PHE A 40 0.91 -4.96 9.03
N PHE A 41 -0.19 -5.70 8.82
CA PHE A 41 -1.01 -6.21 9.92
C PHE A 41 -0.48 -7.59 10.30
N CYS A 42 0.15 -7.67 11.47
CA CYS A 42 0.85 -8.87 11.94
C CYS A 42 0.07 -9.51 13.08
N GLN A 43 -0.33 -10.76 12.88
CA GLN A 43 -0.92 -11.63 13.86
C GLN A 43 0.06 -12.78 14.13
N LEU A 44 0.89 -12.64 15.15
CA LEU A 44 1.96 -13.59 15.50
C LEU A 44 1.75 -14.12 16.92
N ASP A 45 0.82 -15.06 17.09
CA ASP A 45 0.44 -15.61 18.40
C ASP A 45 1.24 -16.87 18.79
N ASN A 46 1.80 -17.60 17.82
CA ASN A 46 2.58 -18.81 18.08
C ASN A 46 4.04 -18.48 18.41
N PRO A 47 4.75 -19.35 19.15
CA PRO A 47 6.18 -19.19 19.41
C PRO A 47 7.01 -19.27 18.13
N SER A 48 8.04 -18.43 17.99
CA SER A 48 8.88 -18.41 16.78
C SER A 48 9.50 -19.76 16.39
N VAL A 49 9.72 -20.66 17.36
CA VAL A 49 10.29 -22.00 17.14
C VAL A 49 9.31 -23.00 16.52
N SER A 50 8.00 -22.67 16.43
CA SER A 50 7.01 -23.58 15.85
C SER A 50 6.90 -23.48 14.34
N TYR A 51 7.43 -22.42 13.72
CA TYR A 51 7.37 -22.22 12.29
C TYR A 51 8.44 -23.03 11.57
N ASP A 52 8.08 -23.64 10.45
CA ASP A 52 8.99 -24.37 9.57
C ASP A 52 9.17 -23.67 8.22
N LYS A 53 8.28 -22.73 7.87
CA LYS A 53 8.29 -21.98 6.61
C LYS A 53 7.54 -20.65 6.72
N VAL A 54 7.83 -19.74 5.78
CA VAL A 54 7.00 -18.57 5.47
C VAL A 54 6.25 -18.85 4.18
N ILE A 55 4.92 -18.82 4.24
CA ILE A 55 4.04 -19.09 3.09
C ILE A 55 3.63 -17.74 2.50
N VAL A 56 4.15 -17.38 1.35
CA VAL A 56 3.92 -16.06 0.72
C VAL A 56 2.93 -16.21 -0.42
N ILE A 57 1.82 -15.48 -0.36
CA ILE A 57 0.84 -15.38 -1.44
C ILE A 57 0.91 -13.96 -2.01
N ALA A 58 1.35 -13.84 -3.25
CA ALA A 58 1.44 -12.59 -3.97
C ALA A 58 0.52 -12.63 -5.20
N PRO A 59 -0.48 -11.73 -5.31
CA PRO A 59 -1.35 -11.64 -6.48
C PRO A 59 -0.56 -11.46 -7.78
N PRO A 60 -1.11 -11.86 -8.95
CA PRO A 60 -0.52 -11.50 -10.23
C PRO A 60 -0.23 -10.00 -10.32
N LEU A 61 0.87 -9.63 -10.98
CA LEU A 61 1.35 -8.25 -11.13
C LEU A 61 1.87 -7.57 -9.85
N SER A 62 2.02 -8.31 -8.74
CA SER A 62 2.58 -7.75 -7.49
C SER A 62 3.95 -7.10 -7.69
N GLU A 63 4.77 -7.58 -8.64
CA GLU A 63 6.08 -7.00 -8.96
C GLU A 63 6.05 -5.55 -9.47
N LEU A 64 4.86 -5.11 -9.89
CA LEU A 64 4.60 -3.76 -10.36
C LEU A 64 4.09 -2.84 -9.24
N GLU A 65 3.79 -3.38 -8.06
CA GLU A 65 3.34 -2.58 -6.92
C GLU A 65 4.41 -1.60 -6.45
N ALA A 66 3.95 -0.44 -5.97
CA ALA A 66 4.81 0.47 -5.25
C ALA A 66 5.38 -0.23 -4.02
N ASN A 67 6.65 0.04 -3.72
CA ASN A 67 7.35 -0.55 -2.59
C ASN A 67 7.45 -2.10 -2.64
N PHE A 68 7.31 -2.75 -3.81
CA PHE A 68 7.50 -4.20 -3.93
C PHE A 68 8.82 -4.68 -3.30
N ALA A 69 9.92 -4.04 -3.67
CA ALA A 69 11.24 -4.40 -3.16
C ALA A 69 11.36 -4.23 -1.63
N LEU A 70 10.65 -3.26 -1.06
CA LEU A 70 10.67 -3.00 0.38
C LEU A 70 10.02 -4.15 1.15
N TRP A 71 8.80 -4.55 0.78
CA TRP A 71 8.11 -5.58 1.54
C TRP A 71 8.72 -6.97 1.31
N VAL A 72 9.17 -7.26 0.09
CA VAL A 72 9.85 -8.53 -0.23
C VAL A 72 11.14 -8.66 0.59
N GLU A 73 11.95 -7.60 0.67
CA GLU A 73 13.17 -7.61 1.47
C GLU A 73 12.88 -7.90 2.96
N ARG A 74 11.79 -7.35 3.51
CA ARG A 74 11.37 -7.64 4.89
C ARG A 74 10.92 -9.09 5.07
N VAL A 75 10.18 -9.65 4.12
CA VAL A 75 9.74 -11.05 4.15
C VAL A 75 10.93 -12.01 4.07
N ILE A 76 11.90 -11.75 3.19
CA ILE A 76 13.11 -12.57 3.08
C ILE A 76 13.91 -12.51 4.39
N ARG A 77 14.07 -11.32 4.99
CA ARG A 77 14.75 -11.19 6.29
C ARG A 77 14.04 -11.94 7.40
N LEU A 78 12.71 -11.94 7.42
CA LEU A 78 11.93 -12.69 8.39
C LEU A 78 12.25 -14.20 8.28
N ALA A 79 12.19 -14.76 7.07
CA ALA A 79 12.52 -16.17 6.84
C ALA A 79 13.97 -16.49 7.22
N GLN A 80 14.91 -15.60 6.88
CA GLN A 80 16.33 -15.75 7.20
C GLN A 80 16.59 -15.72 8.72
N GLU A 81 15.99 -14.78 9.46
CA GLU A 81 16.13 -14.68 10.92
C GLU A 81 15.56 -15.92 11.63
N LEU A 82 14.44 -16.44 11.12
CA LEU A 82 13.83 -17.67 11.63
C LEU A 82 14.55 -18.94 11.14
N THR A 83 15.48 -18.83 10.19
CA THR A 83 16.20 -19.96 9.56
C THR A 83 15.24 -20.96 8.92
N ILE A 84 14.22 -20.47 8.22
CA ILE A 84 13.18 -21.27 7.56
C ILE A 84 13.08 -20.95 6.06
N SER A 85 12.46 -21.85 5.29
CA SER A 85 12.25 -21.65 3.85
C SER A 85 11.05 -20.73 3.56
N ILE A 86 10.95 -20.27 2.32
CA ILE A 86 9.81 -19.54 1.78
C ILE A 86 9.08 -20.43 0.77
N ASP A 87 7.79 -20.66 0.95
CA ASP A 87 6.92 -21.25 -0.06
C ASP A 87 6.17 -20.10 -0.75
N LEU A 88 6.54 -19.77 -1.99
CA LEU A 88 6.02 -18.63 -2.74
C LEU A 88 4.96 -19.05 -3.75
N PHE A 89 3.75 -18.53 -3.57
CA PHE A 89 2.62 -18.64 -4.49
C PHE A 89 2.45 -17.32 -5.23
N ALA A 90 2.89 -17.27 -6.48
CA ALA A 90 2.84 -16.04 -7.28
C ALA A 90 2.86 -16.32 -8.79
N SER A 91 2.80 -15.28 -9.62
CA SER A 91 3.12 -15.41 -11.04
C SER A 91 4.63 -15.63 -11.26
N ASN A 92 5.03 -16.17 -12.42
CA ASN A 92 6.45 -16.27 -12.80
C ASN A 92 7.17 -14.91 -12.76
N ALA A 93 6.54 -13.84 -13.25
CA ALA A 93 7.14 -12.50 -13.26
C ALA A 93 7.38 -11.98 -11.83
N THR A 94 6.42 -12.22 -10.94
CA THR A 94 6.54 -11.89 -9.51
C THR A 94 7.67 -12.68 -8.85
N HIS A 95 7.77 -13.98 -9.10
CA HIS A 95 8.84 -14.83 -8.58
C HIS A 95 10.23 -14.34 -9.01
N GLU A 96 10.44 -14.09 -10.31
CA GLU A 96 11.71 -13.56 -10.81
C GLU A 96 12.09 -12.23 -10.13
N ARG A 97 11.10 -11.34 -9.93
CA ARG A 97 11.38 -10.06 -9.27
C ARG A 97 11.66 -10.26 -7.77
N PHE A 98 10.99 -11.20 -7.12
CA PHE A 98 11.22 -11.56 -5.72
C PHE A 98 12.67 -12.01 -5.50
N GLU A 99 13.18 -12.92 -6.32
CA GLU A 99 14.57 -13.37 -6.26
C GLU A 99 15.56 -12.23 -6.51
N LYS A 100 15.28 -11.37 -7.51
CA LYS A 100 16.11 -10.18 -7.81
C LYS A 100 16.23 -9.25 -6.59
N VAL A 101 15.17 -9.10 -5.79
CA VAL A 101 15.22 -8.31 -4.55
C VAL A 101 16.15 -8.95 -3.52
N GLY A 102 16.05 -10.27 -3.32
CA GLY A 102 16.95 -11.00 -2.42
C GLY A 102 18.42 -10.86 -2.83
N LEU A 103 18.71 -11.09 -4.12
CA LEU A 103 20.06 -10.97 -4.68
C LEU A 103 20.63 -9.55 -4.55
N ALA A 104 19.84 -8.52 -4.88
CA ALA A 104 20.26 -7.13 -4.79
C ALA A 104 20.61 -6.71 -3.35
N ASN A 105 19.93 -7.29 -2.36
CA ASN A 105 20.16 -7.04 -0.94
C ASN A 105 21.18 -8.00 -0.29
N LYS A 106 21.80 -8.91 -1.06
CA LYS A 106 22.75 -9.92 -0.59
C LYS A 106 22.18 -10.79 0.53
N LEU A 107 20.93 -11.18 0.40
CA LEU A 107 20.24 -12.06 1.33
C LEU A 107 20.39 -13.50 0.88
N ASP A 108 20.59 -14.40 1.83
CA ASP A 108 20.49 -15.83 1.59
C ASP A 108 19.02 -16.24 1.75
N PHE A 109 18.48 -16.99 0.79
CA PHE A 109 17.10 -17.43 0.79
C PHE A 109 16.95 -18.81 0.14
N ASN A 110 15.96 -19.57 0.61
CA ASN A 110 15.51 -20.81 -0.02
C ASN A 110 14.03 -20.66 -0.35
N ILE A 111 13.70 -20.59 -1.65
CA ILE A 111 12.35 -20.39 -2.14
C ILE A 111 11.87 -21.66 -2.85
N HIS A 112 10.74 -22.21 -2.42
CA HIS A 112 9.96 -23.16 -3.19
C HIS A 112 8.86 -22.40 -3.91
N PHE A 113 8.89 -22.40 -5.24
CA PHE A 113 7.95 -21.63 -6.05
C PHE A 113 6.81 -22.50 -6.58
N GLN A 114 5.58 -22.01 -6.42
CA GLN A 114 4.37 -22.53 -7.02
C GLN A 114 3.68 -21.42 -7.81
N GLU A 115 3.54 -21.63 -9.13
CA GLU A 115 2.82 -20.67 -9.97
C GLU A 115 1.31 -20.72 -9.68
N ILE A 116 0.69 -19.54 -9.61
CA ILE A 116 -0.77 -19.35 -9.48
C ILE A 116 -1.26 -18.33 -10.51
N GLU A 117 -2.46 -18.52 -11.04
CA GLU A 117 -3.11 -17.58 -11.96
C GLU A 117 -3.97 -16.57 -11.21
N ASN A 118 -4.55 -16.99 -10.08
CA ASN A 118 -5.32 -16.15 -9.17
C ASN A 118 -5.01 -16.54 -7.71
N VAL A 119 -5.29 -15.65 -6.77
CA VAL A 119 -4.98 -15.89 -5.35
C VAL A 119 -5.72 -17.09 -4.76
N ASP A 120 -6.92 -17.42 -5.25
CA ASP A 120 -7.70 -18.56 -4.74
C ASP A 120 -7.08 -19.92 -5.13
N ASP A 121 -6.24 -19.98 -6.18
CA ASP A 121 -5.50 -21.19 -6.56
C ASP A 121 -4.60 -21.70 -5.43
N PHE A 122 -4.18 -20.82 -4.51
CA PHE A 122 -3.48 -21.19 -3.28
C PHE A 122 -4.15 -22.36 -2.55
N PHE A 123 -5.49 -22.36 -2.46
CA PHE A 123 -6.23 -23.40 -1.75
C PHE A 123 -6.19 -24.77 -2.43
N LEU A 124 -5.74 -24.86 -3.68
CA LEU A 124 -5.52 -26.14 -4.38
C LEU A 124 -4.25 -26.85 -3.88
N TYR A 125 -3.29 -26.09 -3.37
CA TYR A 125 -1.95 -26.57 -3.02
C TYR A 125 -1.68 -26.57 -1.50
N PHE A 126 -2.39 -25.72 -0.75
CA PHE A 126 -2.20 -25.59 0.69
C PHE A 126 -2.60 -26.85 1.47
N ASP A 127 -1.71 -27.35 2.34
CA ASP A 127 -2.04 -28.37 3.33
C ASP A 127 -2.40 -27.68 4.66
N LYS A 128 -3.58 -28.00 5.21
CA LYS A 128 -4.02 -27.49 6.52
C LYS A 128 -3.12 -27.90 7.68
N LYS A 129 -2.22 -28.85 7.48
CA LYS A 129 -1.19 -29.24 8.46
C LYS A 129 0.05 -28.35 8.41
N ASP A 130 0.20 -27.48 7.42
CA ASP A 130 1.31 -26.54 7.36
C ASP A 130 1.26 -25.58 8.55
N HIS A 131 2.33 -25.53 9.33
CA HIS A 131 2.46 -24.70 10.53
C HIS A 131 3.31 -23.43 10.28
N GLY A 132 3.28 -22.91 9.05
CA GLY A 132 4.01 -21.72 8.66
C GLY A 132 3.31 -20.40 8.98
N ILE A 133 4.07 -19.30 8.87
CA ILE A 133 3.53 -17.93 8.87
C ILE A 133 2.97 -17.65 7.48
N ILE A 134 1.68 -17.31 7.39
CA ILE A 134 1.05 -16.94 6.13
C ILE A 134 1.23 -15.45 5.89
N VAL A 135 1.92 -15.09 4.82
CA VAL A 135 2.12 -13.71 4.37
C VAL A 135 1.31 -13.50 3.10
N PHE A 136 0.41 -12.52 3.10
CA PHE A 136 -0.37 -12.20 1.91
C PHE A 136 -0.20 -10.73 1.53
N CYS A 137 0.10 -10.47 0.25
CA CYS A 137 0.12 -9.13 -0.32
C CYS A 137 -1.31 -8.73 -0.74
N GLY A 138 -2.00 -8.02 0.15
CA GLY A 138 -3.31 -7.43 -0.10
C GLY A 138 -3.18 -6.15 -0.92
N ALA A 139 -3.31 -6.26 -2.23
CA ALA A 139 -3.37 -5.11 -3.14
C ALA A 139 -4.51 -4.16 -2.70
N ARG A 140 -4.26 -2.84 -2.69
CA ARG A 140 -5.29 -1.84 -2.35
C ARG A 140 -6.15 -1.49 -3.55
N ILE A 141 -7.39 -1.07 -3.33
CA ILE A 141 -8.27 -0.60 -4.39
C ILE A 141 -7.55 0.49 -5.21
N GLY A 142 -7.46 0.31 -6.52
CA GLY A 142 -6.79 1.25 -7.44
C GLY A 142 -5.30 0.97 -7.66
N SER A 143 -4.71 -0.02 -6.99
CA SER A 143 -3.35 -0.51 -7.28
C SER A 143 -3.33 -1.48 -8.47
N VAL A 144 -2.13 -1.76 -8.99
CA VAL A 144 -1.94 -2.50 -10.26
C VAL A 144 -2.25 -4.00 -10.13
N SER A 145 -2.04 -4.57 -8.95
CA SER A 145 -2.31 -5.98 -8.65
C SER A 145 -3.67 -6.22 -7.98
N TYR A 146 -4.52 -5.19 -7.91
CA TYR A 146 -5.86 -5.29 -7.34
C TYR A 146 -6.82 -6.07 -8.25
N ASP A 147 -7.52 -7.03 -7.66
CA ASP A 147 -8.66 -7.72 -8.27
C ASP A 147 -9.76 -8.01 -7.23
N LEU A 148 -10.91 -8.53 -7.67
CA LEU A 148 -12.00 -8.89 -6.74
C LEU A 148 -11.66 -10.10 -5.85
N GLY A 149 -10.70 -10.93 -6.28
CA GLY A 149 -10.25 -12.09 -5.50
C GLY A 149 -9.52 -11.65 -4.23
N THR A 150 -8.60 -10.70 -4.38
CA THR A 150 -7.72 -10.14 -3.35
C THR A 150 -8.49 -9.42 -2.25
N GLU A 151 -9.56 -8.69 -2.59
CA GLU A 151 -10.40 -7.98 -1.62
C GLU A 151 -10.94 -8.90 -0.52
N SER A 152 -11.41 -10.09 -0.91
CA SER A 152 -11.99 -11.07 0.01
C SER A 152 -11.00 -12.12 0.53
N PHE A 153 -9.75 -12.09 0.04
CA PHE A 153 -8.80 -13.18 0.27
C PHE A 153 -8.30 -13.25 1.71
N ALA A 154 -8.05 -12.11 2.35
CA ALA A 154 -7.64 -12.06 3.76
C ALA A 154 -8.68 -12.78 4.67
N ASP A 155 -9.97 -12.50 4.46
CA ASP A 155 -11.07 -13.17 5.17
C ASP A 155 -11.11 -14.69 4.90
N LYS A 156 -10.79 -15.11 3.67
CA LYS A 156 -10.72 -16.55 3.32
C LYS A 156 -9.57 -17.22 4.06
N ILE A 157 -8.39 -16.59 4.13
CA ILE A 157 -7.23 -17.10 4.86
C ILE A 157 -7.56 -17.26 6.35
N GLU A 158 -8.13 -16.24 6.99
CA GLU A 158 -8.51 -16.31 8.40
C GLU A 158 -9.49 -17.46 8.71
N LYS A 159 -10.44 -17.71 7.79
CA LYS A 159 -11.40 -18.81 7.92
C LYS A 159 -10.79 -20.18 7.65
N ALA A 160 -9.93 -20.29 6.65
CA ALA A 160 -9.35 -21.55 6.21
C ALA A 160 -8.17 -22.00 7.10
N CYS A 161 -7.43 -21.05 7.67
CA CYS A 161 -6.18 -21.26 8.39
C CYS A 161 -6.21 -20.61 9.79
N PRO A 162 -7.21 -20.93 10.65
CA PRO A 162 -7.44 -20.21 11.91
C PRO A 162 -6.31 -20.34 12.94
N ASN A 163 -5.43 -21.34 12.77
CA ASN A 163 -4.32 -21.62 13.68
C ASN A 163 -2.97 -21.09 13.16
N ASN A 164 -2.93 -20.61 11.92
CA ASN A 164 -1.71 -20.03 11.35
C ASN A 164 -1.61 -18.58 11.79
N ASP A 165 -0.38 -18.16 12.01
CA ASP A 165 -0.06 -16.74 12.13
C ASP A 165 -0.07 -16.09 10.76
N THR A 166 -0.51 -14.85 10.71
CA THR A 166 -0.72 -14.12 9.47
C THR A 166 0.03 -12.79 9.48
N ILE A 167 0.52 -12.40 8.30
CA ILE A 167 1.03 -11.06 8.03
C ILE A 167 0.34 -10.59 6.75
N PHE A 168 -0.58 -9.64 6.88
CA PHE A 168 -1.21 -9.00 5.73
C PHE A 168 -0.45 -7.73 5.38
N ILE A 169 0.14 -7.73 4.20
CA ILE A 169 0.94 -6.62 3.66
C ILE A 169 0.06 -5.85 2.69
N TYR A 170 -0.15 -4.57 2.95
CA TYR A 170 -0.83 -3.66 2.03
C TYR A 170 0.20 -2.66 1.52
N PRO A 171 0.75 -2.85 0.30
CA PRO A 171 1.68 -1.92 -0.32
C PRO A 171 1.19 -0.47 -0.22
N GLY A 172 2.12 0.45 0.00
CA GLY A 172 1.81 1.88 -0.04
C GLY A 172 1.28 2.27 -1.41
N MET A 173 0.41 3.28 -1.46
CA MET A 173 -0.06 3.83 -2.73
C MET A 173 0.73 5.11 -2.99
N GLU A 174 1.25 5.28 -4.21
CA GLU A 174 1.63 6.62 -4.66
C GLU A 174 0.33 7.42 -4.77
N LEU A 175 0.00 8.17 -3.72
CA LEU A 175 -1.10 9.11 -3.77
C LEU A 175 -0.76 10.09 -4.89
N ASP A 176 -1.55 10.08 -5.96
CA ASP A 176 -1.36 10.93 -7.11
C ASP A 176 -1.12 12.37 -6.64
N LYS A 177 0.12 12.84 -6.73
CA LYS A 177 0.50 14.25 -6.52
C LYS A 177 -0.19 15.19 -7.52
N MET A 178 -1.01 14.65 -8.44
CA MET A 178 -1.90 15.38 -9.33
C MET A 178 -2.92 16.26 -8.58
N ASN A 179 -3.36 15.87 -7.37
CA ASN A 179 -4.38 16.64 -6.63
C ASN A 179 -3.82 17.88 -5.92
N GLU A 180 -2.53 17.91 -5.58
CA GLU A 180 -1.91 19.11 -4.98
C GLU A 180 -1.62 20.19 -6.03
N ASN A 181 -1.25 19.78 -7.26
CA ASN A 181 -0.91 20.72 -8.34
C ASN A 181 -2.12 21.49 -8.89
N TYR A 182 -3.34 20.96 -8.80
CA TYR A 182 -4.53 21.65 -9.31
C TYR A 182 -4.95 22.85 -8.45
N ASN A 183 -4.74 22.79 -7.13
CA ASN A 183 -5.11 23.86 -6.22
C ASN A 183 -4.20 25.09 -6.36
N ASP A 184 -2.93 24.89 -6.71
CA ASP A 184 -1.97 25.98 -6.86
C ASP A 184 -2.01 26.62 -8.26
N ILE A 185 -2.27 25.83 -9.31
CA ILE A 185 -2.39 26.34 -10.68
C ILE A 185 -3.70 27.12 -10.88
N SER A 186 -4.81 26.64 -10.32
CA SER A 186 -6.11 27.34 -10.40
C SER A 186 -6.05 28.70 -9.68
N SER A 187 -5.50 28.74 -8.48
CA SER A 187 -5.45 29.97 -7.66
C SER A 187 -4.49 31.01 -8.24
N THR A 188 -3.31 30.62 -8.71
CA THR A 188 -2.35 31.55 -9.34
C THR A 188 -2.84 32.11 -10.67
N ALA A 189 -3.47 31.29 -11.53
CA ALA A 189 -4.04 31.74 -12.80
C ALA A 189 -5.23 32.69 -12.60
N ILE A 190 -6.11 32.39 -11.63
CA ILE A 190 -7.24 33.27 -11.27
C ILE A 190 -6.72 34.60 -10.71
N ASN A 191 -5.75 34.57 -9.79
CA ASN A 191 -5.19 35.78 -9.19
C ASN A 191 -4.50 36.67 -10.24
N ALA A 192 -3.76 36.09 -11.19
CA ALA A 192 -3.16 36.82 -12.30
C ALA A 192 -4.20 37.45 -13.24
N GLY A 193 -5.29 36.71 -13.53
CA GLY A 193 -6.43 37.22 -14.30
C GLY A 193 -7.13 38.39 -13.60
N VAL A 194 -7.37 38.27 -12.30
CA VAL A 194 -8.01 39.31 -11.47
C VAL A 194 -7.14 40.55 -11.38
N GLU A 195 -5.83 40.42 -11.18
CA GLU A 195 -4.90 41.57 -11.20
C GLU A 195 -4.91 42.30 -12.55
N THR A 196 -4.93 41.56 -13.65
CA THR A 196 -4.96 42.13 -14.99
C THR A 196 -6.25 42.92 -15.22
N ILE A 197 -7.40 42.37 -14.82
CA ILE A 197 -8.70 43.05 -14.91
C ILE A 197 -8.73 44.31 -14.02
N GLN A 198 -8.18 44.25 -12.79
CA GLN A 198 -8.09 45.41 -11.91
C GLN A 198 -7.18 46.51 -12.45
N LYS A 199 -6.04 46.16 -13.07
CA LYS A 199 -5.14 47.13 -13.72
C LYS A 199 -5.84 47.83 -14.89
N ILE A 200 -6.50 47.08 -15.76
CA ILE A 200 -7.30 47.64 -16.87
C ILE A 200 -8.40 48.56 -16.34
N GLY A 201 -9.12 48.15 -15.30
CA GLY A 201 -10.15 48.98 -14.66
C GLY A 201 -9.62 50.30 -14.10
N ARG A 202 -8.43 50.29 -13.48
CA ARG A 202 -7.76 51.51 -12.98
C ARG A 202 -7.28 52.41 -14.11
N GLU A 203 -6.74 51.85 -15.19
CA GLU A 203 -6.29 52.63 -16.35
C GLU A 203 -7.46 53.30 -17.07
N VAL A 204 -8.56 52.56 -17.32
CA VAL A 204 -9.78 53.10 -17.91
C VAL A 204 -10.39 54.19 -17.01
N GLY A 205 -10.45 53.95 -15.70
CA GLY A 205 -10.95 54.94 -14.73
C GLY A 205 -10.14 56.24 -14.71
N ASN A 206 -8.82 56.15 -14.83
CA ASN A 206 -7.94 57.32 -14.89
C ASN A 206 -8.08 58.11 -16.21
N ILE A 207 -8.37 57.46 -17.33
CA ILE A 207 -8.65 58.12 -18.62
C ILE A 207 -9.96 58.92 -18.55
N PHE A 208 -11.02 58.34 -17.95
CA PHE A 208 -12.30 59.02 -17.75
C PHE A 208 -12.22 60.19 -16.74
N LYS A 209 -11.35 60.08 -15.72
CA LYS A 209 -11.10 61.18 -14.78
C LYS A 209 -10.25 62.30 -15.39
N LYS A 210 -9.39 61.99 -16.36
CA LYS A 210 -8.56 62.97 -17.07
C LYS A 210 -9.36 63.77 -18.10
N SER A 211 -10.39 63.16 -18.72
CA SER A 211 -11.29 63.84 -19.67
C SER A 211 -12.28 64.80 -18.99
N SER A 212 -12.67 64.55 -17.73
CA SER A 212 -13.53 65.47 -16.97
C SER A 212 -12.79 66.71 -16.43
N SER A 213 -11.47 66.64 -16.20
CA SER A 213 -10.66 67.80 -15.76
C SER A 213 -10.33 68.80 -16.88
N LYS A 214 -10.53 68.45 -18.15
CA LYS A 214 -10.22 69.31 -19.32
C LYS A 214 -11.36 70.23 -19.77
N LYS A 215 -12.51 70.25 -19.07
CA LYS A 215 -13.67 71.11 -19.38
C LYS A 215 -13.87 72.31 -18.45
N SER A 216 -12.86 72.68 -17.66
CA SER A 216 -12.87 73.90 -16.86
C SER A 216 -11.65 74.77 -17.17
N LYS A 217 -11.68 75.40 -18.35
CA LYS A 217 -11.02 76.66 -18.68
C LYS A 217 -11.78 77.33 -19.81
#